data_AF-R6BWJ3-F1
#
_entry.id   AF-R6BWJ3-F1
#
_cell.length_a   1.000
_cell.length_b   1.000
_cell.length_c   1.000
_cell.angle_alpha   90.00
_cell.angle_beta   90.00
_cell.angle_gamma   90.00
#
_symmetry.space_group_name_H-M   'P 1'
#
loop_
_entity.id
_entity.type
_entity.pdbx_description
1 polymer ?
#
loop_
_entity_poly.entity_id
_entity_poly.type
_entity_poly.pdbx_seq_one_letter_code
_entity_poly.pdbx_strand_id
1 'polypeptide(L)' 'METSTNLTLSEEMLNKGEVKCDKCNKGFLKPFNPNYAINHSFQCDYCGERLIIEPNIEVQ' A
#
# COMPACT_ATOMS: atom_id res chain seq x y z
N MET A 1 14.21 8.55 17.14
CA MET A 1 13.24 9.49 16.55
C MET A 1 12.48 8.70 15.50
N GLU A 2 11.49 7.93 15.96
CA GLU A 2 10.66 7.11 15.09
C GLU A 2 9.57 8.03 14.56
N THR A 3 9.77 8.53 13.35
CA THR A 3 8.70 9.21 12.62
C THR A 3 7.72 8.13 12.17
N SER A 4 6.86 7.69 13.09
CA SER A 4 5.60 7.04 12.73
C SER A 4 4.75 8.10 12.06
N THR A 5 5.01 8.32 10.78
CA THR A 5 4.07 8.99 9.90
C THR A 5 2.89 8.05 9.83
N ASN A 6 1.86 8.34 10.64
CA ASN A 6 0.52 7.80 10.44
C ASN A 6 -0.01 8.41 9.14
N LEU A 7 0.57 8.02 8.01
CA LEU A 7 0.02 8.19 6.69
C LEU A 7 -1.20 7.28 6.68
N THR A 8 -2.38 7.85 6.91
CA THR A 8 -3.64 7.18 6.61
C THR A 8 -3.70 7.03 5.09
N LEU A 9 -3.05 5.99 4.59
CA LEU A 9 -3.08 5.60 3.19
C LEU A 9 -4.49 5.11 2.89
N SER A 10 -5.17 5.76 1.96
CA SER A 10 -6.47 5.28 1.55
C SER A 10 -6.29 3.97 0.78
N GLU A 11 -6.99 2.93 1.23
CA GLU A 11 -7.07 1.65 0.54
C GLU A 11 -7.53 1.81 -0.91
N GLU A 12 -8.40 2.79 -1.17
CA GLU A 12 -8.83 3.15 -2.51
C GLU A 12 -7.67 3.60 -3.42
N MET A 13 -6.81 4.52 -2.97
CA MET A 13 -5.68 4.99 -3.78
C MET A 13 -4.64 3.90 -3.97
N LEU A 14 -4.42 3.06 -2.95
CA LEU A 14 -3.54 1.91 -3.05
C LEU A 14 -4.03 0.92 -4.13
N ASN A 15 -5.34 0.62 -4.13
CA ASN A 15 -5.94 -0.27 -5.13
C ASN A 15 -5.99 0.34 -6.54
N LYS A 16 -6.17 1.65 -6.67
CA LYS A 16 -6.00 2.36 -7.96
C LYS A 16 -4.53 2.47 -8.40
N GLY A 17 -3.61 2.19 -7.50
CA GLY A 17 -2.18 2.29 -7.73
C GLY A 17 -1.68 3.72 -7.90
N GLU A 18 -2.29 4.66 -7.18
CA GLU A 18 -2.01 6.11 -7.25
C GLU A 18 -1.08 6.58 -6.12
N VAL A 19 -0.71 5.68 -5.20
CA VAL A 19 0.17 5.99 -4.08
C VAL A 19 1.63 5.98 -4.51
N LYS A 20 2.33 7.08 -4.26
CA LYS A 20 3.76 7.19 -4.55
C LYS A 20 4.59 6.33 -3.60
N CYS A 21 5.65 5.70 -4.10
CA CYS A 21 6.54 4.91 -3.26
C CYS A 21 7.45 5.83 -2.43
N ASP A 22 7.28 5.84 -1.11
CA ASP A 22 8.09 6.64 -0.18
C ASP A 22 9.58 6.25 -0.20
N LYS A 23 9.89 4.98 -0.47
CA LYS A 23 11.27 4.48 -0.49
C LYS A 23 12.09 5.02 -1.66
N CYS A 24 11.56 4.98 -2.88
CA CYS A 24 12.31 5.41 -4.07
C CYS A 24 11.90 6.78 -4.60
N ASN A 25 10.74 7.29 -4.19
CA ASN A 25 10.12 8.54 -4.66
C ASN A 25 9.98 8.65 -6.18
N LYS A 26 10.04 7.52 -6.91
CA LYS A 26 10.04 7.45 -8.38
C LYS A 26 8.83 6.69 -8.93
N GLY A 27 8.50 5.55 -8.33
CA GLY A 27 7.39 4.71 -8.76
C GLY A 27 6.12 4.88 -7.94
N PHE A 28 5.09 4.13 -8.33
CA PHE A 28 3.82 4.01 -7.62
C PHE A 28 3.63 2.59 -7.10
N LEU A 29 3.00 2.46 -5.93
CA LEU A 29 2.57 1.18 -5.39
C LEU A 29 1.39 0.68 -6.22
N LYS A 30 1.49 -0.54 -6.74
CA LYS A 30 0.45 -1.21 -7.53
C LYS A 30 -0.12 -2.40 -6.77
N PRO A 31 -1.43 -2.69 -6.87
CA PRO A 31 -2.00 -3.87 -6.24
C PRO A 31 -1.35 -5.14 -6.78
N PHE A 32 -1.04 -6.07 -5.89
CA PHE A 32 -0.50 -7.37 -6.29
C PHE A 32 -1.60 -8.31 -6.80
N ASN A 33 -2.83 -8.14 -6.30
CA ASN A 33 -4.02 -8.85 -6.76
C ASN A 33 -5.06 -7.86 -7.33
N PRO A 34 -5.65 -8.12 -8.50
CA PRO A 34 -6.71 -7.27 -9.06
C PRO A 34 -8.00 -7.27 -8.24
N ASN A 35 -8.23 -8.25 -7.38
CA ASN A 35 -9.39 -8.30 -6.50
C ASN A 35 -9.16 -7.46 -5.23
N TYR A 36 -9.66 -6.22 -5.26
CA TYR A 36 -9.47 -5.24 -4.18
C TYR A 36 -10.04 -5.71 -2.83
N ALA A 37 -11.09 -6.52 -2.82
CA ALA A 37 -11.73 -6.99 -1.57
C ALA A 37 -10.85 -7.93 -0.73
N ILE A 38 -9.77 -8.47 -1.32
CA ILE A 38 -8.83 -9.37 -0.64
C ILE A 38 -7.38 -8.92 -0.83
N ASN A 39 -7.16 -7.76 -1.45
CA ASN A 39 -5.83 -7.30 -1.81
C ASN A 39 -5.18 -6.54 -0.64
N HIS A 40 -4.23 -7.20 0.01
CA HIS A 40 -3.49 -6.64 1.15
C HIS A 40 -2.00 -6.43 0.85
N SER A 41 -1.59 -6.55 -0.41
CA SER A 41 -0.19 -6.43 -0.83
C SER A 41 -0.07 -5.50 -2.04
N PHE A 42 0.88 -4.57 -1.96
CA PHE A 42 1.16 -3.60 -3.01
C PHE A 42 2.65 -3.57 -3.32
N GLN A 43 3.01 -3.44 -4.60
CA GLN A 43 4.40 -3.44 -5.03
C GLN A 43 4.72 -2.18 -5.85
N CYS A 44 5.85 -1.54 -5.56
CA CYS A 44 6.34 -0.43 -6.36
C CYS A 44 6.77 -0.92 -7.75
N ASP A 45 6.23 -0.29 -8.78
CA ASP A 45 6.55 -0.57 -10.19
C ASP A 45 7.97 -0.15 -10.62
N TYR A 46 8.68 0.61 -9.79
CA TYR A 46 10.03 1.07 -10.08
C TYR A 46 11.12 0.32 -9.31
N CYS A 47 11.02 0.25 -7.98
CA CYS A 47 12.05 -0.36 -7.14
C CYS A 47 11.67 -1.73 -6.57
N GLY A 48 10.45 -2.20 -6.80
CA GLY A 48 9.97 -3.49 -6.30
C GLY A 48 9.61 -3.53 -4.81
N GLU A 49 9.67 -2.40 -4.11
CA GLU A 49 9.31 -2.31 -2.68
C GLU A 49 7.89 -2.80 -2.44
N ARG A 50 7.69 -3.60 -1.39
CA ARG A 50 6.38 -4.14 -1.03
C ARG A 50 5.81 -3.46 0.22
N LEU A 51 4.56 -3.04 0.13
CA LEU A 51 3.73 -2.64 1.27
C LEU A 51 2.71 -3.73 1.52
N ILE A 52 2.62 -4.20 2.76
CA ILE A 52 1.59 -5.14 3.21
C ILE A 52 0.74 -4.41 4.24
N ILE A 53 -0.58 -4.38 4.03
CA ILE A 53 -1.52 -3.81 4.98
C ILE A 53 -2.18 -4.94 5.76
N GLU A 54 -2.27 -4.81 7.08
CA GLU A 54 -3.03 -5.78 7.87
C GLU A 54 -4.52 -5.49 7.73
N PRO A 55 -5.36 -6.51 7.49
CA PRO A 55 -6.80 -6.31 7.53
C PRO A 55 -7.22 -5.90 8.95
N ASN A 56 -8.09 -4.90 9.06
CA ASN A 56 -8.71 -4.58 10.34
C ASN A 56 -9.74 -5.67 10.68
N ILE A 57 -9.32 -6.69 11.43
CA ILE A 57 -10.20 -7.77 11.87
C ILE A 57 -10.86 -7.32 13.18
N GLU A 58 -12.13 -6.90 13.10
CA GLU A 58 -12.97 -6.73 14.28
C GLU A 58 -13.53 -8.11 14.69
N VAL A 59 -13.08 -8.63 15.83
CA VAL A 59 -13.64 -9.84 16.42
C VAL A 59 -14.95 -9.48 17.12
N GLN A 60 -16.08 -9.99 16.63
CA GLN A 60 -17.40 -9.86 17.26
C GLN A 60 -17.61 -10.92 18.36
#